data_AF-A0A4R2Z593-F1
#
_entry.id   AF-A0A4R2Z593-F1
#
_cell.length_a   1.000
_cell.length_b   1.000
_cell.length_c   1.000
_cell.angle_alpha   90.00
_cell.angle_beta   90.00
_cell.angle_gamma   90.00
#
_symmetry.space_group_name_H-M   'P 1'
#
loop_
_entity.id
_entity.type
_entity.pdbx_description
1 polymer ?
#
loop_
_entity_poly.entity_id
_entity_poly.type
_entity_poly.pdbx_seq_one_letter_code
_entity_poly.pdbx_strand_id
1 'polypeptide(L)'
;MTWLTTFSGQHLDFSNPNVLAFNIADIAQGLSHECRFAGQIADFYSVAQHSVLCSMIVEPQYQREALLHDATEAYMKDIPAPLKRMLPDYSRVERQIDALIREKYKLPREMSAIVKTADLIMLATERRDLEVDADNFWPILKGIKPTDILITPLNPVQARALFMRRWEELMF
;
A
#
# COMPACT_ATOMS: atom_id res chain seq x y z
N MET A 1 -3.41 -1.07 26.79
CA MET A 1 -2.60 -1.81 25.80
C MET A 1 -2.23 -0.80 24.71
N THR A 2 -0.94 -0.61 24.45
CA THR A 2 -0.41 0.41 23.49
C THR A 2 0.12 -0.21 22.20
N TRP A 3 0.11 -1.54 22.09
CA TRP A 3 0.74 -2.27 21.00
C TRP A 3 -0.22 -3.18 20.22
N LEU A 4 0.14 -3.41 18.96
CA LEU A 4 -0.40 -4.46 18.09
C LEU A 4 0.56 -5.65 18.08
N THR A 5 0.03 -6.87 18.20
CA THR A 5 0.79 -8.10 17.91
C THR A 5 0.67 -8.44 16.44
N THR A 6 1.82 -8.57 15.79
CA THR A 6 1.97 -8.87 14.36
C THR A 6 1.89 -10.37 14.09
N PHE A 7 1.85 -10.75 12.80
CA PHE A 7 1.77 -12.14 12.37
C PHE A 7 2.99 -12.97 12.80
N SER A 8 4.17 -12.38 12.79
CA SER A 8 5.41 -13.00 13.27
C SER A 8 5.55 -13.01 14.79
N GLY A 9 4.59 -12.45 15.53
CA GLY A 9 4.61 -12.36 16.99
C GLY A 9 5.36 -11.15 17.56
N GLN A 10 5.81 -10.21 16.70
CA GLN A 10 6.40 -8.94 17.15
C GLN A 10 5.33 -7.97 17.67
N HIS A 11 5.76 -7.00 18.49
CA HIS A 11 4.90 -5.94 19.00
C HIS A 11 5.26 -4.58 18.38
N LEU A 12 4.27 -3.94 17.76
CA LEU A 12 4.35 -2.55 17.33
C LEU A 12 3.64 -1.68 18.36
N ASP A 13 4.39 -0.92 19.17
CA ASP A 13 3.84 0.10 20.08
C ASP A 13 3.64 1.41 19.33
N PHE A 14 2.39 1.89 19.24
CA PHE A 14 2.08 3.13 18.51
C PHE A 14 2.50 4.40 19.26
N SER A 15 2.70 4.31 20.57
CA SER A 15 3.16 5.45 21.40
C SER A 15 4.67 5.64 21.36
N ASN A 16 5.42 4.57 21.09
CA ASN A 16 6.88 4.58 20.97
C ASN A 16 7.36 3.54 19.93
N PRO A 17 7.06 3.74 18.63
CA PRO A 17 7.38 2.76 17.61
C PRO A 17 8.89 2.64 17.40
N ASN A 18 9.34 1.43 17.08
CA ASN A 18 10.75 1.11 16.87
C ASN A 18 10.96 0.43 15.52
N VAL A 19 12.02 0.80 14.79
CA VAL A 19 12.41 0.25 13.49
C VAL A 19 12.52 -1.29 13.47
N LEU A 20 12.83 -1.90 14.61
CA LEU A 20 12.94 -3.35 14.75
C LEU A 20 11.60 -4.06 14.66
N ALA A 21 10.47 -3.41 14.99
CA ALA A 21 9.14 -3.99 15.02
C ALA A 21 8.57 -4.34 13.63
N PHE A 22 9.17 -3.82 12.55
CA PHE A 22 8.71 -4.07 11.19
C PHE A 22 9.47 -5.24 10.58
N ASN A 23 8.83 -6.04 9.74
CA ASN A 23 9.53 -6.96 8.84
C ASN A 23 8.64 -7.22 7.61
N ILE A 24 9.24 -7.73 6.55
CA ILE A 24 8.56 -7.82 5.27
C ILE A 24 7.42 -8.84 5.28
N ALA A 25 7.54 -9.91 6.07
CA ALA A 25 6.50 -10.92 6.16
C ALA A 25 5.23 -10.39 6.84
N ASP A 26 5.39 -9.55 7.87
CA ASP A 26 4.26 -8.88 8.54
C ASP A 26 3.61 -7.83 7.65
N ILE A 27 4.41 -7.05 6.89
CA ILE A 27 3.89 -6.11 5.91
C ILE A 27 3.08 -6.87 4.86
N ALA A 28 3.65 -7.92 4.27
CA ALA A 28 2.96 -8.74 3.27
C ALA A 28 1.66 -9.34 3.80
N GLN A 29 1.66 -9.84 5.05
CA GLN A 29 0.48 -10.40 5.69
C GLN A 29 -0.60 -9.33 5.93
N GLY A 30 -0.23 -8.17 6.45
CA GLY A 30 -1.16 -7.08 6.72
C GLY A 30 -1.78 -6.54 5.42
N LEU A 31 -0.95 -6.17 4.45
CA LEU A 31 -1.40 -5.64 3.17
C LEU A 31 -2.24 -6.64 2.37
N SER A 32 -1.99 -7.95 2.50
CA SER A 32 -2.77 -8.95 1.78
C SER A 32 -4.18 -9.15 2.33
N HIS A 33 -4.45 -8.69 3.56
CA HIS A 33 -5.77 -8.71 4.18
C HIS A 33 -6.43 -7.34 4.22
N GLU A 34 -5.69 -6.29 3.84
CA GLU A 34 -6.20 -4.93 3.80
C GLU A 34 -6.88 -4.68 2.46
N CYS A 35 -8.20 -4.45 2.50
CA CYS A 35 -8.98 -4.16 1.30
C CYS A 35 -8.75 -2.71 0.87
N ARG A 36 -8.55 -2.50 -0.43
CA ARG A 36 -8.74 -1.18 -1.02
C ARG A 36 -10.22 -0.82 -1.11
N PHE A 37 -10.50 0.47 -1.29
CA PHE A 37 -11.86 1.01 -1.37
C PHE A 37 -12.72 0.65 -0.14
N ALA A 38 -12.08 0.47 1.02
CA ALA A 38 -12.71 -0.02 2.25
C ALA A 38 -13.56 -1.30 2.06
N GLY A 39 -13.22 -2.13 1.07
CA GLY A 39 -13.95 -3.36 0.73
C GLY A 39 -15.36 -3.15 0.18
N GLN A 40 -15.67 -1.96 -0.36
CA GLN A 40 -17.00 -1.62 -0.91
C GLN A 40 -17.14 -1.90 -2.41
N ILE A 41 -16.32 -2.80 -2.94
CA ILE A 41 -16.34 -3.24 -4.34
C ILE A 41 -16.77 -4.72 -4.40
N ALA A 42 -17.17 -5.20 -5.58
CA ALA A 42 -17.76 -6.53 -5.73
C ALA A 42 -16.81 -7.67 -5.33
N ASP A 43 -15.54 -7.58 -5.76
CA ASP A 43 -14.51 -8.58 -5.50
C ASP A 43 -13.51 -8.10 -4.44
N PHE A 44 -12.89 -9.06 -3.73
CA PHE A 44 -11.80 -8.74 -2.82
C PHE A 44 -10.57 -8.22 -3.60
N TYR A 45 -10.14 -6.99 -3.33
CA TYR A 45 -8.93 -6.41 -3.90
C TYR A 45 -8.07 -5.79 -2.79
N SER A 46 -6.82 -6.23 -2.70
CA SER A 46 -5.95 -5.91 -1.56
C SER A 46 -4.94 -4.81 -1.87
N VAL A 47 -4.51 -4.12 -0.82
CA VAL A 47 -3.37 -3.18 -0.89
C VAL A 47 -2.11 -3.91 -1.36
N ALA A 48 -1.90 -5.17 -0.95
CA ALA A 48 -0.75 -5.95 -1.43
C ALA A 48 -0.73 -6.11 -2.96
N GLN A 49 -1.88 -6.42 -3.57
CA GLN A 49 -1.97 -6.55 -5.03
C GLN A 49 -1.72 -5.19 -5.70
N HIS A 50 -2.33 -4.12 -5.19
CA HIS A 50 -2.08 -2.76 -5.66
C HIS A 50 -0.58 -2.40 -5.64
N SER A 51 0.10 -2.59 -4.50
CA SER A 51 1.51 -2.26 -4.35
C SER A 51 2.41 -3.03 -5.30
N VAL A 52 2.10 -4.31 -5.55
CA VAL A 52 2.82 -5.11 -6.56
C VAL A 52 2.64 -4.49 -7.95
N LEU A 53 1.42 -4.16 -8.35
CA LEU A 53 1.14 -3.58 -9.67
C LEU A 53 1.80 -2.20 -9.82
N CYS A 54 1.79 -1.35 -8.79
CA CYS A 54 2.55 -0.10 -8.74
C CYS A 54 4.05 -0.33 -9.01
N SER A 55 4.64 -1.37 -8.41
CA SER A 55 6.05 -1.72 -8.61
C SER A 55 6.39 -2.21 -10.02
N MET A 56 5.40 -2.57 -10.85
CA MET A 56 5.61 -3.09 -12.21
C MET A 56 5.58 -1.98 -13.27
N ILE A 57 5.06 -0.80 -12.95
CA ILE A 57 4.86 0.30 -13.90
C ILE A 57 5.86 1.46 -13.71
N VAL A 58 6.89 1.25 -12.90
CA VAL A 58 7.96 2.24 -12.62
C VAL A 58 9.33 1.71 -13.02
N GLU A 59 10.28 2.62 -13.25
CA GLU A 59 11.66 2.29 -13.58
C GLU A 59 12.35 1.51 -12.43
N PRO A 60 13.33 0.62 -12.73
CA PRO A 60 13.93 -0.29 -11.76
C PRO A 60 14.34 0.33 -10.42
N GLN A 61 14.91 1.54 -10.44
CA GLN A 61 15.35 2.24 -9.23
C GLN A 61 14.21 2.63 -8.26
N TYR A 62 12.96 2.68 -8.72
CA TYR A 62 11.79 3.06 -7.92
C TYR A 62 10.92 1.87 -7.52
N GLN A 63 11.18 0.67 -8.06
CA GLN A 63 10.28 -0.48 -7.88
C GLN A 63 10.13 -0.90 -6.42
N ARG A 64 11.21 -0.86 -5.64
CA ARG A 64 11.17 -1.18 -4.20
C ARG A 64 10.39 -0.14 -3.40
N GLU A 65 10.56 1.13 -3.74
CA GLU A 65 9.79 2.20 -3.11
C GLU A 65 8.30 2.07 -3.45
N ALA A 66 7.96 1.82 -4.72
CA ALA A 66 6.58 1.59 -5.14
C ALA A 66 5.94 0.36 -4.49
N LEU A 67 6.69 -0.73 -4.29
CA LEU A 67 6.19 -1.91 -3.58
C LEU A 67 5.88 -1.63 -2.10
N LEU A 68 6.60 -0.70 -1.46
CA LEU A 68 6.48 -0.41 -0.03
C LEU A 68 5.80 0.92 0.29
N HIS A 69 5.26 1.65 -0.71
CA HIS A 69 4.75 3.00 -0.49
C HIS A 69 3.56 3.05 0.49
N ASP A 70 2.72 2.03 0.48
CA ASP A 70 1.57 1.87 1.39
C ASP A 70 1.86 0.91 2.57
N ALA A 71 3.13 0.63 2.88
CA ALA A 71 3.49 -0.36 3.90
C ALA A 71 2.95 -0.05 5.32
N THR A 72 2.62 1.21 5.60
CA THR A 72 1.97 1.61 6.86
C THR A 72 0.59 0.99 7.05
N GLU A 73 -0.13 0.74 5.95
CA GLU A 73 -1.51 0.23 5.98
C GLU A 73 -1.60 -1.19 6.53
N ALA A 74 -0.49 -1.95 6.45
CA ALA A 74 -0.37 -3.27 7.08
C ALA A 74 -0.64 -3.24 8.59
N TYR A 75 -0.40 -2.10 9.22
CA TYR A 75 -0.55 -1.90 10.67
C TYR A 75 -1.66 -0.92 11.02
N MET A 76 -1.98 0.01 10.11
CA MET A 76 -2.84 1.15 10.41
C MET A 76 -4.14 1.21 9.61
N LYS A 77 -4.39 0.26 8.69
CA LYS A 77 -5.54 0.24 7.76
C LYS A 77 -5.44 1.22 6.60
N ASP A 78 -6.06 0.87 5.47
CA ASP A 78 -6.32 1.79 4.37
C ASP A 78 -7.53 2.66 4.76
N ILE A 79 -7.26 3.90 5.19
CA ILE A 79 -8.31 4.85 5.51
C ILE A 79 -8.60 5.71 4.27
N PRO A 80 -9.86 5.71 3.76
CA PRO A 80 -10.24 6.55 2.63
C PRO A 80 -9.81 8.01 2.83
N ALA A 81 -9.18 8.57 1.80
CA ALA A 81 -8.59 9.91 1.87
C ALA A 81 -9.52 11.02 2.43
N PRO A 82 -10.84 11.05 2.13
CA PRO A 82 -11.76 12.03 2.75
C PRO A 82 -11.83 11.92 4.27
N LEU A 83 -11.91 10.71 4.82
CA LEU A 83 -11.93 10.47 6.26
C LEU A 83 -10.58 10.77 6.89
N LYS A 84 -9.48 10.36 6.24
CA LYS A 84 -8.12 10.59 6.73
C LYS A 84 -7.81 12.07 6.97
N ARG A 85 -8.32 12.97 6.12
CA ARG A 85 -8.21 14.43 6.30
C ARG A 85 -8.84 14.95 7.60
N MET A 86 -9.79 14.21 8.17
CA MET A 86 -10.47 14.54 9.42
C MET A 86 -9.75 13.96 10.66
N LEU A 87 -8.65 13.21 10.47
CA LEU A 87 -7.94 12.47 11.52
C LEU A 87 -6.47 12.92 11.64
N PRO A 88 -6.20 14.10 12.24
CA PRO A 88 -4.85 14.65 12.32
C PRO A 88 -3.89 13.82 13.18
N ASP A 89 -4.37 13.25 14.29
CA ASP A 89 -3.55 12.39 15.15
C ASP A 89 -3.17 11.08 14.48
N TYR A 90 -4.10 10.48 13.73
CA TYR A 90 -3.83 9.30 12.91
C TYR A 90 -2.73 9.63 11.89
N SER A 91 -2.87 10.73 11.16
CA SER A 91 -1.88 11.18 10.17
C SER A 91 -0.51 11.45 10.79
N ARG A 92 -0.45 11.91 12.04
CA ARG A 92 0.81 12.11 12.77
C ARG A 92 1.49 10.78 13.09
N VAL A 93 0.73 9.80 13.62
CA VAL A 93 1.26 8.47 13.94
C VAL A 93 1.70 7.74 12.68
N GLU A 94 0.93 7.83 11.60
CA GLU A 94 1.27 7.21 10.32
C GLU A 94 2.57 7.77 9.74
N ARG A 95 2.79 9.08 9.76
CA ARG A 95 4.07 9.67 9.34
C ARG A 95 5.26 9.19 10.17
N GLN A 96 5.06 8.93 11.47
CA GLN A 96 6.12 8.36 12.32
C GLN A 96 6.44 6.93 11.93
N ILE A 97 5.42 6.11 11.65
CA ILE A 97 5.58 4.72 11.21
C ILE A 97 6.20 4.65 9.81
N ASP A 98 5.73 5.47 8.86
CA ASP A 98 6.28 5.58 7.50
C ASP A 98 7.77 5.91 7.54
N ALA A 99 8.19 6.89 8.35
CA ALA A 99 9.59 7.26 8.50
C ALA A 99 10.46 6.08 8.98
N LEU A 100 9.98 5.29 9.95
CA LEU A 100 10.70 4.12 10.46
C LEU A 100 10.74 2.98 9.44
N ILE A 101 9.67 2.74 8.68
CA ILE A 101 9.65 1.74 7.61
C ILE A 101 10.64 2.15 6.51
N ARG A 102 10.62 3.43 6.08
CA ARG A 102 11.56 3.96 5.09
C ARG A 102 13.01 3.85 5.56
N GLU A 103 13.29 4.15 6.83
CA GLU A 103 14.62 3.95 7.43
C GLU A 103 15.03 2.48 7.34
N LYS A 104 14.17 1.56 7.78
CA LYS A 104 14.45 0.12 7.78
C LYS A 104 14.85 -0.42 6.42
N TYR A 105 14.10 -0.04 5.39
CA TYR A 105 14.26 -0.57 4.04
C TYR A 105 15.11 0.33 3.13
N LYS A 106 15.76 1.37 3.71
CA LYS A 106 16.64 2.32 3.01
C LYS A 106 15.95 3.00 1.82
N LEU A 107 14.68 3.37 2.01
CA LEU A 107 13.90 4.11 1.03
C LEU A 107 14.16 5.62 1.16
N PRO A 108 13.87 6.42 0.11
CA PRO A 108 13.84 7.87 0.23
C PRO A 108 12.93 8.33 1.38
N ARG A 109 13.32 9.42 2.05
CA ARG A 109 12.57 9.96 3.22
C ARG A 109 11.15 10.39 2.86
N GLU A 110 10.95 10.85 1.64
CA GLU A 110 9.64 11.22 1.10
C GLU A 110 9.39 10.42 -0.17
N MET A 111 8.11 10.16 -0.46
CA MET A 111 7.72 9.41 -1.64
C MET A 111 8.17 10.12 -2.93
N SER A 112 8.89 9.41 -3.79
CA SER A 112 9.28 9.89 -5.12
C SER A 112 8.05 10.25 -5.96
N ALA A 113 8.14 11.34 -6.74
CA ALA A 113 7.05 11.79 -7.60
C ALA A 113 6.61 10.73 -8.63
N ILE A 114 7.54 9.90 -9.09
CA ILE A 114 7.27 8.78 -10.00
C ILE A 114 6.39 7.73 -9.33
N VAL A 115 6.69 7.37 -8.07
CA VAL A 115 5.87 6.43 -7.29
C VAL A 115 4.47 6.99 -7.05
N LYS A 116 4.36 8.28 -6.70
CA LYS A 116 3.07 8.96 -6.58
C LYS A 116 2.26 8.92 -7.88
N THR A 117 2.92 9.08 -9.01
CA THR A 117 2.27 9.03 -10.33
C THR A 117 1.80 7.62 -10.64
N ALA A 118 2.60 6.60 -10.30
CA ALA A 118 2.24 5.20 -10.45
C ALA A 118 1.03 4.81 -9.61
N ASP A 119 0.95 5.25 -8.35
CA ASP A 119 -0.23 5.05 -7.50
C ASP A 119 -1.50 5.61 -8.16
N LEU A 120 -1.46 6.85 -8.70
CA LEU A 120 -2.59 7.42 -9.42
C LEU A 120 -2.96 6.66 -10.71
N ILE A 121 -1.97 6.19 -11.47
CA ILE A 121 -2.19 5.37 -12.66
C ILE A 121 -2.87 4.04 -12.26
N MET A 122 -2.43 3.42 -11.16
CA MET A 122 -3.06 2.21 -10.66
C MET A 122 -4.45 2.47 -10.13
N LEU A 123 -4.70 3.57 -9.42
CA LEU A 123 -6.05 3.97 -9.00
C LEU A 123 -6.99 4.15 -10.20
N ALA A 124 -6.52 4.76 -11.29
CA ALA A 124 -7.30 4.87 -12.53
C ALA A 124 -7.58 3.50 -13.19
N THR A 125 -6.63 2.57 -13.11
CA THR A 125 -6.72 1.21 -13.66
C THR A 125 -7.70 0.37 -12.84
N GLU A 126 -7.60 0.43 -11.52
CA GLU A 126 -8.53 -0.19 -10.56
C GLU A 126 -9.94 0.30 -10.77
N ARG A 127 -10.10 1.61 -10.93
CA ARG A 127 -11.40 2.20 -11.18
C ARG A 127 -12.04 1.65 -12.47
N ARG A 128 -11.26 1.51 -13.53
CA ARG A 128 -11.70 0.98 -14.82
C ARG A 128 -12.11 -0.50 -14.71
N ASP A 129 -11.27 -1.31 -14.08
CA ASP A 129 -11.40 -2.78 -14.11
C ASP A 129 -12.33 -3.33 -13.02
N LEU A 130 -12.44 -2.64 -11.89
CA LEU A 130 -13.26 -3.04 -10.74
C LEU A 130 -14.60 -2.28 -10.70
N GLU A 131 -14.93 -1.58 -11.80
CA GLU A 131 -16.18 -0.83 -11.99
C GLU A 131 -16.49 0.16 -10.85
N VAL A 132 -15.45 0.78 -10.29
CA VAL A 132 -15.61 1.69 -9.14
C VAL A 132 -16.17 3.03 -9.61
N ASP A 133 -17.38 3.34 -9.19
CA ASP A 133 -17.97 4.68 -9.36
C ASP A 133 -17.89 5.19 -10.81
N ALA A 134 -18.22 4.32 -11.77
CA ALA A 134 -17.94 4.53 -13.20
C ALA A 134 -18.49 5.85 -13.76
N ASP A 135 -19.63 6.32 -13.26
CA ASP A 135 -20.33 7.49 -13.81
C ASP A 135 -19.83 8.85 -13.30
N ASN A 136 -18.99 8.89 -12.25
CA ASN A 136 -18.62 10.13 -11.58
C ASN A 136 -17.20 10.64 -11.92
N PHE A 137 -17.03 11.94 -12.11
CA PHE A 137 -15.69 12.49 -12.36
C PHE A 137 -14.86 12.56 -11.07
N TRP A 138 -13.62 12.04 -11.10
CA TRP A 138 -12.68 12.12 -9.98
C TRP A 138 -11.60 13.16 -10.28
N PRO A 139 -11.60 14.35 -9.64
CA PRO A 139 -10.63 15.41 -9.94
C PRO A 139 -9.16 14.99 -9.80
N ILE A 140 -8.88 14.06 -8.89
CA ILE A 140 -7.52 13.52 -8.65
C ILE A 140 -6.97 12.71 -9.84
N LEU A 141 -7.86 12.16 -10.68
CA LEU A 141 -7.50 11.37 -11.87
C LEU A 141 -7.54 12.20 -13.15
N LYS A 142 -7.72 13.53 -13.07
CA LYS A 142 -7.78 14.39 -14.26
C LYS A 142 -6.48 14.31 -15.05
N GLY A 143 -6.57 13.79 -16.28
CA GLY A 143 -5.41 13.65 -17.18
C GLY A 143 -4.54 12.42 -16.91
N ILE A 144 -4.87 11.62 -15.89
CA ILE A 144 -4.24 10.33 -15.61
C ILE A 144 -4.90 9.28 -16.50
N LYS A 145 -4.09 8.51 -17.22
CA LYS A 145 -4.57 7.38 -18.03
C LYS A 145 -4.27 6.07 -17.29
N PRO A 146 -5.20 5.11 -17.31
CA PRO A 146 -4.93 3.78 -16.77
C PRO A 146 -3.85 3.07 -17.62
N THR A 147 -3.18 2.09 -17.03
CA THR A 147 -2.21 1.24 -17.73
C THR A 147 -2.92 0.14 -18.53
N ASP A 148 -2.19 -0.54 -19.40
CA ASP A 148 -2.70 -1.67 -20.21
C ASP A 148 -2.83 -2.98 -19.40
N ILE A 149 -2.37 -2.98 -18.14
CA ILE A 149 -2.58 -4.09 -17.21
C ILE A 149 -4.08 -4.28 -16.98
N LEU A 150 -4.54 -5.54 -17.01
CA LEU A 150 -5.87 -5.94 -16.59
C LEU A 150 -5.83 -6.55 -15.19
N ILE A 151 -6.69 -6.06 -14.31
CA ILE A 151 -6.73 -6.53 -12.92
C ILE A 151 -7.64 -7.76 -12.81
N THR A 152 -7.07 -8.86 -12.33
CA THR A 152 -7.82 -10.01 -11.82
C THR A 152 -7.63 -10.06 -10.31
N PRO A 153 -8.68 -9.81 -9.50
CA PRO A 153 -8.55 -9.76 -8.05
C PRO A 153 -8.05 -11.09 -7.46
N LEU A 154 -7.12 -11.00 -6.52
CA LEU A 154 -6.49 -12.15 -5.86
C LEU A 154 -6.97 -12.28 -4.42
N ASN A 155 -7.22 -13.51 -3.96
CA ASN A 155 -7.51 -13.73 -2.54
C ASN A 155 -6.29 -13.39 -1.65
N PRO A 156 -6.47 -13.21 -0.32
CA PRO A 156 -5.38 -12.81 0.58
C PRO A 156 -4.14 -13.71 0.52
N VAL A 157 -4.31 -15.01 0.36
CA VAL A 157 -3.18 -15.96 0.31
C VAL A 157 -2.37 -15.77 -0.98
N GLN A 158 -3.06 -15.61 -2.11
CA GLN A 158 -2.45 -15.34 -3.40
C GLN A 158 -1.76 -13.97 -3.43
N ALA A 159 -2.41 -12.93 -2.91
CA ALA A 159 -1.85 -11.58 -2.85
C ALA A 159 -0.58 -11.53 -1.97
N ARG A 160 -0.58 -12.21 -0.82
CA ARG A 160 0.60 -12.33 0.04
C ARG A 160 1.76 -13.02 -0.67
N ALA A 161 1.49 -14.14 -1.34
CA ALA A 161 2.50 -14.89 -2.09
C ALA A 161 3.08 -14.05 -3.25
N LEU A 162 2.22 -13.32 -3.95
CA LEU A 162 2.61 -12.41 -5.03
C LEU A 162 3.51 -11.28 -4.50
N PHE A 163 3.14 -10.65 -3.39
CA PHE A 163 3.93 -9.59 -2.76
C PHE A 163 5.31 -10.07 -2.32
N MET A 164 5.36 -11.22 -1.64
CA MET A 164 6.63 -11.81 -1.18
C MET A 164 7.55 -12.19 -2.33
N ARG A 165 7.00 -12.79 -3.40
CA ARG A 165 7.77 -13.08 -4.62
C ARG A 165 8.33 -11.80 -5.23
N ARG A 166 7.49 -10.76 -5.37
CA ARG A 166 7.92 -9.49 -5.93
C ARG A 166 9.01 -8.83 -5.09
N TRP A 167 8.92 -8.92 -3.76
CA TRP A 167 9.97 -8.46 -2.87
C TRP A 167 11.30 -9.20 -3.12
N GLU A 168 11.27 -10.53 -3.19
CA GLU A 168 12.47 -11.34 -3.47
C GLU A 168 13.11 -11.00 -4.81
N GLU A 169 12.32 -10.81 -5.87
CA GLU A 169 12.79 -10.36 -7.18
C GLU A 169 13.54 -9.02 -7.15
N LEU A 170 13.15 -8.11 -6.24
CA LEU A 170 13.74 -6.77 -6.12
C LEU A 170 14.96 -6.70 -5.19
N MET A 171 15.34 -7.83 -4.60
CA MET A 171 16.53 -7.95 -3.74
C MET A 171 17.77 -8.45 -4.47
N PHE A 172 17.61 -8.97 -5.70
CA PHE A 172 18.67 -9.46 -6.59
C PHE A 172 18.75 -8.63 -7.87
#